data_AF-A0A210PQ24-F1
#
_entry.id   AF-A0A210PQ24-F1
#
_cell.length_a   1.000
_cell.length_b   1.000
_cell.length_c   1.000
_cell.angle_alpha   90.00
_cell.angle_beta   90.00
_cell.angle_gamma   90.00
#
_symmetry.space_group_name_H-M   'P 1'
#
loop_
_entity.id
_entity.type
_entity.pdbx_description
1 polymer ?
#
loop_
_entity_poly.entity_id
_entity_poly.type
_entity_poly.pdbx_seq_one_letter_code
_entity_poly.pdbx_strand_id
1 'polypeptide(L)'
;MDELEPLGCNLLAVESDADGIDPDKLRHILSRWSPADAKNPNSDIPKILYCVPTGGNPTGSSLTLKRKQEMYRLAQEYDIMILEDDPYYYIQ
;
A
#
# COMPACT_ATOMS: atom_id res chain seq x y z
N MET A 1 -14.61 1.51 1.68
CA MET A 1 -14.05 1.02 0.40
C MET A 1 -15.10 1.14 -0.70
N ASP A 2 -16.38 0.97 -0.35
CA ASP A 2 -17.58 1.27 -1.15
C ASP A 2 -17.56 2.66 -1.82
N GLU A 3 -16.84 3.64 -1.26
CA GLU A 3 -16.71 4.98 -1.84
C GLU A 3 -15.92 5.00 -3.16
N LEU A 4 -15.05 4.01 -3.40
CA LEU A 4 -14.22 3.92 -4.61
C LEU A 4 -14.83 3.04 -5.70
N GLU A 5 -15.83 2.19 -5.37
CA GLU A 5 -16.54 1.39 -6.35
C GLU A 5 -17.14 2.19 -7.52
N PRO A 6 -17.84 3.33 -7.31
CA PRO A 6 -18.43 4.09 -8.42
C PRO A 6 -17.38 4.75 -9.34
N LEU A 7 -16.13 4.85 -8.89
CA LEU A 7 -15.01 5.40 -9.68
C LEU A 7 -14.39 4.35 -10.60
N GLY A 8 -14.80 3.08 -10.52
CA GLY A 8 -14.25 1.99 -11.34
C GLY A 8 -12.81 1.63 -11.00
N CYS A 9 -12.36 1.97 -9.78
CA CYS A 9 -11.01 1.65 -9.33
C CYS A 9 -10.82 0.14 -9.16
N ASN A 10 -9.71 -0.40 -9.69
CA ASN A 10 -9.30 -1.77 -9.40
C ASN A 10 -8.62 -1.83 -8.03
N LEU A 11 -9.28 -2.42 -7.05
CA LEU A 11 -8.80 -2.50 -5.68
C LEU A 11 -8.09 -3.83 -5.44
N LEU A 12 -6.81 -3.76 -5.07
CA LEU A 12 -6.01 -4.93 -4.68
C LEU A 12 -5.82 -4.91 -3.17
N ALA A 13 -6.36 -5.93 -2.49
CA ALA A 13 -6.14 -6.11 -1.07
C ALA A 13 -4.74 -6.68 -0.81
N VAL A 14 -4.05 -6.11 0.18
CA VAL A 14 -2.76 -6.61 0.67
C VAL A 14 -2.96 -7.16 2.08
N GLU A 15 -2.50 -8.38 2.30
CA GLU A 15 -2.55 -9.02 3.62
C GLU A 15 -1.75 -8.20 4.65
N SER A 16 -2.21 -8.24 5.89
CA SER A 16 -1.61 -7.55 7.04
C SER A 16 -1.54 -8.50 8.24
N ASP A 17 -0.59 -8.25 9.14
CA ASP A 17 -0.41 -8.97 10.41
C ASP A 17 -0.46 -7.98 11.59
N ALA A 18 0.04 -8.41 12.76
CA ALA A 18 0.08 -7.59 13.97
C ALA A 18 0.88 -6.28 13.81
N ASP A 19 1.80 -6.22 12.85
CA ASP A 19 2.61 -5.05 12.52
C ASP A 19 2.08 -4.29 11.30
N GLY A 20 0.85 -4.58 10.84
CA GLY A 20 0.22 -3.92 9.68
C GLY A 20 0.55 -4.60 8.35
N ILE A 21 0.58 -3.84 7.25
CA ILE A 21 0.76 -4.37 5.88
C ILE A 21 2.05 -5.16 5.76
N ASP A 22 1.98 -6.38 5.20
CA ASP A 22 3.13 -7.26 4.96
C ASP A 22 3.87 -6.89 3.66
N PRO A 23 5.13 -6.40 3.75
CA PRO A 23 5.92 -6.04 2.58
C PRO A 23 6.18 -7.21 1.63
N ASP A 24 6.27 -8.45 2.11
CA ASP A 24 6.47 -9.61 1.26
C ASP A 24 5.21 -9.96 0.47
N LYS A 25 4.04 -9.77 1.09
CA LYS A 25 2.73 -9.92 0.41
C LYS A 25 2.52 -8.82 -0.61
N LEU A 26 2.88 -7.58 -0.28
CA LEU A 26 2.89 -6.47 -1.22
C LEU A 26 3.79 -6.77 -2.42
N ARG A 27 5.03 -7.23 -2.16
CA ARG A 27 5.98 -7.63 -3.22
C ARG A 27 5.43 -8.73 -4.10
N HIS A 28 4.80 -9.75 -3.52
CA HIS A 28 4.20 -10.83 -4.28
C HIS A 28 3.10 -10.33 -5.22
N ILE A 29 2.24 -9.42 -4.76
CA ILE A 29 1.21 -8.80 -5.62
C ILE A 29 1.87 -8.02 -6.75
N LEU A 30 2.85 -7.17 -6.43
CA LEU A 30 3.53 -6.31 -7.42
C LEU A 30 4.34 -7.10 -8.45
N SER A 31 4.82 -8.31 -8.12
CA SER A 31 5.57 -9.18 -9.04
C SER A 31 4.82 -9.63 -10.29
N ARG A 32 3.50 -9.36 -10.36
CA ARG A 32 2.69 -9.56 -11.58
C ARG A 32 3.06 -8.57 -12.69
N TRP A 33 3.72 -7.46 -12.34
CA TRP A 33 4.16 -6.41 -13.26
C TRP A 33 5.67 -6.28 -13.27
N SER A 34 6.19 -5.71 -14.35
CA SER A 34 7.54 -5.15 -14.40
C SER A 34 7.52 -3.70 -13.92
N PRO A 35 8.56 -3.20 -13.24
CA PRO A 35 8.72 -1.77 -12.94
C PRO A 35 8.55 -0.84 -14.16
N ALA A 36 8.90 -1.31 -15.37
CA ALA A 36 8.72 -0.54 -16.60
C ALA A 36 7.24 -0.26 -16.94
N ASP A 37 6.33 -1.12 -16.48
CA ASP A 37 4.90 -1.00 -16.73
C ASP A 37 4.31 0.25 -16.06
N ALA A 38 4.97 0.79 -15.03
CA ALA A 38 4.57 2.03 -14.39
C ALA A 38 4.48 3.22 -15.36
N LYS A 39 5.29 3.21 -16.42
CA LYS A 39 5.32 4.24 -17.47
C LYS A 39 4.40 3.96 -18.64
N ASN A 40 3.79 2.77 -18.69
CA ASN A 40 2.87 2.38 -19.75
C ASN A 40 1.44 2.86 -19.42
N PRO A 41 0.83 3.75 -20.21
CA PRO A 41 -0.53 4.23 -19.96
C PRO A 41 -1.60 3.15 -20.12
N ASN A 42 -1.28 2.05 -20.79
CA ASN A 42 -2.21 0.91 -20.97
C ASN A 42 -1.98 -0.20 -19.93
N SER A 43 -1.04 -0.02 -19.00
CA SER A 43 -0.84 -0.99 -17.92
C SER A 43 -1.83 -0.77 -16.79
N ASP A 44 -2.30 -1.88 -16.21
CA ASP A 44 -3.13 -1.94 -15.01
C ASP A 44 -2.32 -2.01 -13.70
N ILE A 45 -1.00 -1.76 -13.76
CA ILE A 45 -0.15 -1.70 -12.57
C ILE A 45 -0.72 -0.70 -11.55
N PRO A 46 -0.76 -1.06 -10.24
CA PRO A 46 -1.23 -0.16 -9.20
C PRO A 46 -0.44 1.14 -9.17
N LYS A 47 -1.14 2.28 -9.03
CA LYS A 47 -0.52 3.62 -8.95
C LYS A 47 -0.50 4.19 -7.53
N ILE A 48 -1.36 3.68 -6.66
CA ILE A 48 -1.55 4.19 -5.30
C ILE A 48 -1.51 3.03 -4.31
N LEU A 49 -0.74 3.20 -3.24
CA LEU A 49 -0.77 2.37 -2.04
C LEU A 49 -1.39 3.18 -0.92
N TYR A 50 -2.61 2.82 -0.52
CA TYR A 50 -3.28 3.42 0.64
C TYR A 50 -2.91 2.65 1.92
N CYS A 51 -2.56 3.35 2.99
CA CYS A 51 -2.32 2.72 4.28
C CYS A 51 -2.66 3.63 5.46
N VAL A 52 -2.99 3.01 6.61
CA VAL A 52 -3.10 3.67 7.91
C VAL A 52 -1.90 3.21 8.75
N PRO A 53 -0.79 3.97 8.77
CA PRO A 53 0.48 3.47 9.28
C PRO A 53 0.55 3.41 10.82
N THR A 54 -0.29 4.16 11.52
CA THR A 54 -0.37 4.20 12.99
C THR A 54 -1.79 3.88 13.43
N GLY A 55 -1.96 2.95 14.37
CA GLY A 55 -3.26 2.63 14.95
C GLY A 55 -4.30 2.19 13.90
N GLY A 56 -3.88 1.33 12.96
CA GLY A 56 -4.66 0.88 11.80
C GLY A 56 -6.10 0.57 12.14
N ASN A 57 -7.07 1.21 11.49
CA ASN A 57 -8.48 0.90 11.74
C ASN A 57 -8.92 -0.31 10.90
N PRO A 58 -9.54 -1.37 11.46
CA PRO A 58 -9.92 -1.60 12.86
C PRO A 58 -8.92 -2.42 13.69
N THR A 59 -7.76 -2.78 13.12
CA THR A 59 -6.80 -3.74 13.69
C THR A 59 -6.01 -3.21 14.89
N GLY A 60 -5.89 -1.89 15.06
CA GLY A 60 -5.00 -1.21 15.99
C GLY A 60 -3.51 -1.34 15.67
N SER A 61 -3.14 -2.02 14.58
CA SER A 61 -1.74 -2.31 14.26
C SER A 61 -1.00 -1.08 13.76
N SER A 62 0.30 -1.01 14.06
CA SER A 62 1.16 0.09 13.61
C SER A 62 2.36 -0.46 12.86
N LEU A 63 2.66 0.13 11.70
CA LEU A 63 3.81 -0.26 10.88
C LEU A 63 5.11 0.00 11.63
N THR A 64 5.94 -1.04 11.78
CA THR A 64 7.31 -0.87 12.26
C THR A 64 8.14 -0.06 11.26
N LEU A 65 9.20 0.60 11.74
CA LEU A 65 10.10 1.36 10.86
C LEU A 65 10.68 0.49 9.73
N LYS A 66 10.99 -0.77 10.01
CA LYS A 66 11.50 -1.72 9.02
C LYS A 66 10.49 -1.92 7.88
N ARG A 67 9.21 -2.15 8.22
CA ARG A 67 8.15 -2.32 7.21
C ARG A 67 7.93 -1.05 6.40
N LYS A 68 7.93 0.12 7.04
CA LYS A 68 7.85 1.42 6.34
C LYS A 68 8.99 1.57 5.32
N GLN A 69 10.22 1.22 5.69
CA GLN A 69 11.36 1.26 4.76
C GLN A 69 11.23 0.26 3.60
N GLU A 70 10.74 -0.95 3.85
CA GLU A 70 10.55 -1.97 2.82
C GLU A 70 9.43 -1.60 1.85
N MET A 71 8.30 -1.11 2.36
CA MET A 71 7.19 -0.56 1.56
C MET A 71 7.65 0.63 0.73
N TYR A 72 8.43 1.55 1.31
CA TYR A 72 8.96 2.70 0.59
C TYR A 72 9.89 2.28 -0.56
N ARG A 73 10.76 1.28 -0.35
CA ARG A 73 11.60 0.74 -1.44
C ARG A 73 10.76 0.16 -2.57
N LEU A 74 9.71 -0.60 -2.25
CA LEU A 74 8.78 -1.14 -3.25
C LEU A 74 8.05 -0.02 -4.00
N ALA A 75 7.61 1.02 -3.29
CA ALA A 75 6.98 2.17 -3.91
C ALA A 75 7.91 2.90 -4.88
N GLN A 76 9.19 3.06 -4.53
CA GLN A 76 10.20 3.62 -5.44
C GLN A 76 10.46 2.72 -6.66
N GLU A 77 10.53 1.40 -6.46
CA GLU A 77 10.81 0.44 -7.52
C GLU A 77 9.67 0.41 -8.55
N TYR A 78 8.41 0.42 -8.10
CA TYR A 78 7.23 0.31 -8.95
C TYR A 78 6.56 1.66 -9.27
N ASP A 79 7.17 2.78 -8.88
CA ASP A 79 6.67 4.16 -9.07
C ASP A 79 5.22 4.33 -8.55
N ILE A 80 5.00 3.92 -7.31
CA ILE A 80 3.72 3.95 -6.61
C ILE A 80 3.68 5.13 -5.64
N MET A 81 2.58 5.89 -5.67
CA MET A 81 2.31 6.93 -4.68
C MET A 81 1.78 6.31 -3.39
N ILE A 82 2.38 6.64 -2.25
CA ILE A 82 1.87 6.24 -0.94
C ILE A 82 0.91 7.32 -0.43
N LEU A 83 -0.32 6.93 -0.13
CA LEU A 83 -1.31 7.78 0.54
C LEU A 83 -1.48 7.28 1.98
N GLU A 84 -0.91 8.03 2.93
CA GLU A 84 -1.01 7.71 4.35
C GLU A 84 -2.19 8.46 4.98
N ASP A 85 -3.14 7.72 5.53
CA ASP A 85 -4.18 8.25 6.40
C ASP A 85 -3.75 8.02 7.85
N ASP A 86 -3.14 9.03 8.48
CA ASP A 86 -2.55 8.91 9.83
C ASP A 86 -3.20 9.86 10.86
N PRO A 87 -4.48 9.65 11.19
CA PRO A 87 -5.18 10.49 12.18
C PRO A 87 -4.68 10.25 13.61
N TYR A 88 -4.02 9.11 13.87
CA TYR A 88 -3.59 8.69 15.21
C TYR A 88 -2.10 8.94 15.50
N TYR A 89 -1.35 9.52 14.55
CA TYR A 89 0.09 9.73 14.66
C TYR A 89 0.55 10.32 15.99
N TYR A 90 -0.16 11.33 16.51
CA TYR A 90 0.21 12.08 17.70
C TYR A 90 -0.31 11.47 19.02
N ILE A 91 -1.01 10.34 18.97
CA ILE A 91 -1.69 9.72 20.13
C ILE A 91 -1.03 8.38 20.50
N GLN A 92 0.27 8.24 20.21
CA GLN A 92 1.06 7.03 20.51
C GLN A 92 1.45 6.92 21.99
#